data_AF-A0A538BEK9-F1
#
_entry.id   AF-A0A538BEK9-F1
#
_cell.length_a   1.000
_cell.length_b   1.000
_cell.length_c   1.000
_cell.angle_alpha   90.00
_cell.angle_beta   90.00
_cell.angle_gamma   90.00
#
_symmetry.space_group_name_H-M   'P 1'
#
loop_
_entity.id
_entity.type
_entity.pdbx_description
1 polymer ?
#
loop_
_entity_poly.entity_id
_entity_poly.type
_entity_poly.pdbx_seq_one_letter_code
_entity_poly.pdbx_strand_id
1 'polypeptide(L)'
;MSEIRVVHARGDGFSRGMQVGAELQDLIQSSIAFYHRYLDRRGVSSEQLQDLLTPYLVAAETAYPDMMNVLKGMSVAALVPILELFAINAFEELEPLLESPEGELLFLQKKEGYTQRPA
;
A
#
# COMPACT_ATOMS: atom_id res chain seq x y z
N MET A 1 -21.05 -13.87 14.00
CA MET A 1 -20.68 -13.59 12.59
C MET A 1 -21.00 -12.12 12.36
N SER A 2 -20.06 -11.33 11.84
CA SER A 2 -20.40 -9.97 11.38
C SER A 2 -21.18 -10.10 10.07
N GLU A 3 -22.20 -9.27 9.88
CA GLU A 3 -22.90 -9.16 8.61
C GLU A 3 -21.96 -8.60 7.52
N ILE A 4 -22.14 -9.06 6.28
CA ILE A 4 -21.36 -8.57 5.13
C ILE A 4 -21.95 -7.23 4.69
N ARG A 5 -21.15 -6.15 4.74
CA ARG A 5 -21.56 -4.83 4.25
C ARG A 5 -21.40 -4.78 2.72
N VAL A 6 -22.47 -4.39 2.02
CA VAL A 6 -22.49 -4.25 0.56
C VAL A 6 -22.68 -2.79 0.19
N VAL A 7 -21.79 -2.24 -0.63
CA VAL A 7 -21.82 -0.83 -1.07
C VAL A 7 -21.94 -0.78 -2.59
N HIS A 8 -22.94 -0.03 -3.07
CA HIS A 8 -23.17 0.20 -4.50
C HIS A 8 -22.64 1.57 -4.91
N ALA A 9 -21.37 1.63 -5.32
CA ALA A 9 -20.73 2.86 -5.75
C ALA A 9 -20.99 3.17 -7.24
N ARG A 10 -21.35 4.42 -7.57
CA ARG A 10 -21.66 4.88 -8.94
C ARG A 10 -20.94 6.17 -9.32
N GLY A 11 -20.86 6.46 -10.62
CA GLY A 11 -20.23 7.66 -11.16
C GLY A 11 -18.81 7.42 -11.65
N ASP A 12 -18.04 8.50 -11.80
CA ASP A 12 -16.62 8.46 -12.17
C ASP A 12 -15.75 7.82 -11.06
N GLY A 13 -14.47 7.59 -11.37
CA GLY A 13 -13.54 6.93 -10.46
C GLY A 13 -13.49 7.61 -9.09
N PHE A 14 -13.33 8.93 -9.06
CA PHE A 14 -13.23 9.68 -7.81
C PHE A 14 -14.52 9.59 -6.98
N SER A 15 -15.68 9.79 -7.62
CA SER A 15 -17.00 9.71 -6.98
C SER A 15 -17.27 8.33 -6.40
N ARG A 16 -16.85 7.27 -7.12
CA ARG A 16 -16.93 5.89 -6.62
C ARG A 16 -16.01 5.70 -5.41
N GLY A 17 -14.78 6.20 -5.48
CA GLY A 17 -13.84 6.20 -4.37
C GLY A 17 -14.41 6.84 -3.11
N MET A 18 -15.00 8.03 -3.24
CA MET A 18 -15.62 8.76 -2.12
C MET A 18 -16.75 7.95 -1.46
N GLN A 19 -17.63 7.33 -2.25
CA GLN A 19 -18.72 6.49 -1.73
C GLN A 19 -18.18 5.27 -0.98
N VAL A 20 -17.22 4.55 -1.56
CA VAL A 20 -16.61 3.38 -0.91
C VAL A 20 -15.89 3.78 0.38
N GLY A 21 -15.08 4.85 0.33
CA GLY A 21 -14.31 5.30 1.49
C GLY A 21 -15.19 5.78 2.64
N ALA A 22 -16.31 6.45 2.36
CA ALA A 22 -17.23 6.91 3.39
C ALA A 22 -17.99 5.74 4.04
N GLU A 23 -18.51 4.82 3.22
CA GLU A 23 -19.36 3.71 3.70
C GLU A 23 -18.55 2.57 4.34
N LEU A 24 -17.24 2.47 4.07
CA LEU A 24 -16.36 1.40 4.58
C LEU A 24 -15.16 1.94 5.37
N GLN A 25 -15.22 3.19 5.83
CA GLN A 25 -14.10 3.85 6.51
C GLN A 25 -13.48 3.00 7.62
N ASP A 26 -14.30 2.47 8.52
CA ASP A 26 -13.89 1.63 9.65
C ASP A 26 -13.15 0.36 9.19
N LEU A 27 -13.68 -0.31 8.16
CA LEU A 27 -13.09 -1.54 7.62
C LEU A 27 -11.79 -1.26 6.87
N ILE A 28 -11.70 -0.16 6.13
CA ILE A 28 -10.49 0.28 5.43
C ILE A 28 -9.39 0.60 6.45
N GLN A 29 -9.70 1.38 7.48
CA GLN A 29 -8.74 1.70 8.55
C GLN A 29 -8.30 0.45 9.31
N SER A 30 -9.22 -0.47 9.60
CA SER A 30 -8.87 -1.76 10.23
C SER A 30 -7.95 -2.61 9.35
N SER A 31 -8.17 -2.61 8.03
CA SER A 31 -7.32 -3.33 7.07
C SER A 31 -5.93 -2.72 7.00
N ILE A 32 -5.83 -1.39 6.95
CA ILE A 32 -4.56 -0.67 6.99
C ILE A 32 -3.79 -0.96 8.28
N ALA A 33 -4.46 -0.89 9.44
CA ALA A 33 -3.83 -1.20 10.71
C ALA A 33 -3.33 -2.66 10.79
N PHE A 34 -4.00 -3.59 10.11
CA PHE A 34 -3.51 -4.97 9.97
C PHE A 34 -2.21 -5.03 9.18
N TYR A 35 -2.13 -4.36 8.03
CA TYR A 35 -0.93 -4.36 7.19
C TYR A 35 0.25 -3.63 7.82
N HIS A 36 0.02 -2.54 8.57
CA HIS A 36 1.08 -1.92 9.38
C HIS A 36 1.72 -2.94 10.33
N ARG A 37 0.91 -3.65 11.12
CA ARG A 37 1.44 -4.70 12.03
C ARG A 37 2.12 -5.84 11.28
N TYR A 38 1.65 -6.18 10.09
CA TYR A 38 2.25 -7.22 9.25
C TYR A 38 3.65 -6.83 8.76
N LEU A 39 3.80 -5.59 8.31
CA LEU A 39 5.05 -5.02 7.81
C LEU A 39 6.04 -4.74 8.94
N ASP A 40 5.57 -4.24 10.09
CA ASP A 40 6.39 -3.99 11.29
C ASP A 40 7.05 -5.28 11.80
N ARG A 41 6.31 -6.39 11.84
CA ARG A 41 6.85 -7.71 12.23
C ARG A 41 7.94 -8.22 11.29
N ARG A 42 7.94 -7.70 10.06
CA ARG A 42 8.89 -7.96 9.00
C ARG A 42 9.92 -6.83 8.89
N GLY A 43 10.06 -5.95 9.89
CA GLY A 43 11.11 -4.93 9.91
C GLY A 43 11.08 -3.95 8.73
N VAL A 44 9.95 -3.83 8.02
CA VAL A 44 9.79 -2.90 6.90
C VAL A 44 9.34 -1.56 7.47
N SER A 45 10.17 -0.53 7.38
CA SER A 45 9.77 0.81 7.82
C SER A 45 8.85 1.50 6.80
N SER A 46 8.02 2.44 7.27
CA SER A 46 7.16 3.23 6.39
C SER A 46 7.95 4.05 5.35
N GLU A 47 9.16 4.49 5.71
CA GLU A 47 10.06 5.22 4.80
C GLU A 47 10.56 4.31 3.67
N GLN A 48 10.97 3.09 4.00
CA GLN A 48 11.41 2.10 3.00
C GLN A 48 10.27 1.71 2.06
N LEU A 49 9.06 1.54 2.61
CA LEU A 49 7.87 1.27 1.82
C LEU A 49 7.56 2.42 0.86
N GLN A 50 7.72 3.66 1.31
CA GLN A 50 7.50 4.84 0.48
C GLN A 50 8.49 4.94 -0.69
N ASP A 51 9.78 4.76 -0.42
CA ASP A 51 10.81 4.78 -1.46
C ASP A 51 10.58 3.67 -2.49
N LEU A 52 10.20 2.48 -2.02
CA LEU A 52 9.87 1.34 -2.88
C LEU A 52 8.66 1.62 -3.79
N LEU A 53 7.59 2.21 -3.24
CA LEU A 53 6.31 2.37 -3.93
C LEU A 53 6.24 3.56 -4.88
N THR A 54 7.02 4.60 -4.63
CA THR A 54 6.92 5.86 -5.38
C THR A 54 7.01 5.65 -6.92
N PRO A 55 7.96 4.86 -7.47
CA PRO A 55 8.02 4.60 -8.90
C PRO A 55 6.78 3.88 -9.45
N TYR A 56 6.22 2.94 -8.69
CA TYR A 56 5.02 2.20 -9.08
C TYR A 56 3.78 3.09 -9.05
N LEU A 57 3.70 3.99 -8.07
CA LEU A 57 2.61 4.95 -7.99
C LEU A 57 2.57 5.85 -9.24
N VAL A 58 3.71 6.39 -9.66
CA VAL A 58 3.83 7.22 -10.87
C VAL A 58 3.44 6.43 -12.13
N ALA A 59 3.90 5.18 -12.24
CA ALA A 59 3.53 4.31 -13.35
C ALA A 59 2.02 4.01 -13.37
N ALA A 60 1.43 3.74 -12.20
CA ALA A 60 0.00 3.46 -12.07
C ALA A 60 -0.87 4.68 -12.39
N GLU A 61 -0.47 5.89 -12.02
CA GLU A 61 -1.18 7.12 -12.40
C GLU A 61 -1.23 7.33 -13.91
N THR A 62 -0.20 6.89 -14.63
CA THR A 62 -0.14 7.01 -16.09
C THR A 62 -0.92 5.88 -16.77
N ALA A 63 -0.74 4.64 -16.32
CA ALA A 63 -1.31 3.46 -16.97
C ALA A 63 -2.78 3.22 -16.61
N TYR A 64 -3.18 3.58 -15.39
CA TYR A 64 -4.49 3.27 -14.81
C TYR A 64 -5.14 4.49 -14.12
N PRO A 65 -5.30 5.63 -14.82
CA PRO A 65 -5.74 6.89 -14.22
C PRO A 65 -7.12 6.77 -13.53
N ASP A 66 -8.05 6.01 -14.11
CA ASP A 66 -9.38 5.82 -13.52
C ASP A 66 -9.36 5.02 -12.22
N MET A 67 -8.52 3.98 -12.13
CA MET A 67 -8.35 3.20 -10.90
C MET A 67 -7.66 4.04 -9.82
N MET A 68 -6.65 4.82 -10.20
CA MET A 68 -6.00 5.76 -9.29
C MET A 68 -6.96 6.84 -8.79
N ASN A 69 -7.91 7.29 -9.61
CA ASN A 69 -8.96 8.20 -9.17
C ASN A 69 -9.89 7.55 -8.13
N VAL A 70 -10.20 6.26 -8.25
CA VAL A 70 -10.93 5.51 -7.20
C VAL A 70 -10.14 5.53 -5.89
N LEU A 71 -8.84 5.22 -5.92
CA LEU A 71 -8.01 5.24 -4.72
C LEU A 71 -7.90 6.64 -4.11
N LYS A 72 -7.80 7.70 -4.93
CA LYS A 72 -7.79 9.10 -4.48
C LYS A 72 -9.08 9.46 -3.74
N GLY A 73 -10.24 9.15 -4.31
CA GLY A 73 -11.53 9.41 -3.64
C GLY A 73 -11.67 8.60 -2.34
N MET A 74 -11.24 7.34 -2.36
CA MET A 74 -11.29 6.45 -1.19
C MET A 74 -10.38 6.95 -0.06
N SER A 75 -9.16 7.37 -0.40
CA SER A 75 -8.19 7.97 0.53
C SER A 75 -8.78 9.19 1.25
N VAL A 76 -9.41 10.10 0.49
CA VAL A 76 -10.06 11.29 1.05
C VAL A 76 -11.20 10.91 1.98
N ALA A 77 -12.13 10.06 1.56
CA ALA A 77 -13.32 9.75 2.36
C ALA A 77 -13.03 8.83 3.56
N ALA A 78 -12.11 7.88 3.42
CA ALA A 78 -11.72 7.01 4.54
C ALA A 78 -10.71 7.68 5.49
N LEU A 79 -10.19 8.87 5.15
CA LEU A 79 -9.19 9.61 5.92
C LEU A 79 -7.88 8.83 6.13
N VAL A 80 -7.39 8.22 5.06
CA VAL A 80 -6.17 7.40 5.09
C VAL A 80 -5.20 7.83 4.00
N PRO A 81 -3.87 7.70 4.21
CA PRO A 81 -2.90 8.08 3.20
C PRO A 81 -3.07 7.25 1.91
N ILE A 82 -3.05 7.92 0.76
CA ILE A 82 -3.17 7.25 -0.54
C ILE A 82 -2.11 6.17 -0.76
N LEU A 83 -0.91 6.41 -0.26
CA LEU A 83 0.22 5.48 -0.39
C LEU A 83 -0.03 4.17 0.35
N GLU A 84 -0.68 4.21 1.51
CA GLU A 84 -1.03 3.00 2.27
C GLU A 84 -2.15 2.21 1.59
N LEU A 85 -3.15 2.90 1.05
CA LEU A 85 -4.17 2.26 0.20
C LEU A 85 -3.56 1.63 -1.05
N PHE A 86 -2.64 2.33 -1.70
CA PHE A 86 -1.93 1.82 -2.87
C PHE A 86 -1.11 0.58 -2.52
N ALA A 87 -0.36 0.61 -1.41
CA ALA A 87 0.44 -0.50 -0.94
C ALA A 87 -0.41 -1.77 -0.76
N ILE A 88 -1.58 -1.65 -0.13
CA ILE A 88 -2.46 -2.80 0.13
C ILE A 88 -3.09 -3.31 -1.16
N ASN A 89 -3.44 -2.43 -2.10
CA ASN A 89 -3.98 -2.83 -3.39
C ASN A 89 -2.93 -3.49 -4.30
N ALA A 90 -1.65 -3.24 -4.07
CA ALA A 90 -0.53 -3.85 -4.78
C ALA A 90 0.20 -4.90 -3.92
N PHE A 91 -0.43 -5.41 -2.86
CA PHE A 91 0.27 -6.21 -1.86
C PHE A 91 0.83 -7.52 -2.41
N GLU A 92 0.11 -8.18 -3.33
CA GLU A 92 0.58 -9.41 -3.98
C GLU A 92 1.86 -9.17 -4.82
N GLU A 93 1.99 -7.99 -5.42
CA GLU A 93 3.20 -7.57 -6.12
C GLU A 93 4.33 -7.14 -5.17
N LEU A 94 3.98 -6.60 -4.00
CA LEU A 94 4.94 -6.14 -3.00
C LEU A 94 5.53 -7.28 -2.18
N GLU A 95 4.72 -8.28 -1.83
CA GLU A 95 5.13 -9.38 -0.96
C GLU A 95 6.43 -10.06 -1.43
N PRO A 96 6.61 -10.41 -2.73
CA PRO A 96 7.87 -10.97 -3.23
C PRO A 96 9.07 -10.01 -3.16
N LEU A 97 8.85 -8.70 -3.12
CA LEU A 97 9.92 -7.70 -2.97
C LEU A 97 10.35 -7.57 -1.51
N LEU A 98 9.48 -7.98 -0.59
CA LEU A 98 9.73 -7.96 0.84
C LEU A 98 10.35 -9.28 1.33
N GLU A 99 10.04 -10.42 0.73
CA GLU A 99 10.50 -11.76 1.16
C GLU A 99 11.66 -12.32 0.31
N SER A 100 12.75 -12.77 0.92
CA SER A 100 13.86 -13.48 0.23
C SER A 100 13.56 -14.97 0.09
N PRO A 101 14.20 -15.66 -0.89
CA PRO A 101 14.06 -17.11 -1.07
C PRO A 101 14.42 -17.96 0.16
N GLU A 102 15.10 -17.38 1.16
CA GLU A 102 15.57 -18.04 2.38
C GLU A 102 14.79 -17.60 3.64
N GLY A 103 13.75 -16.76 3.49
CA GLY A 103 12.94 -16.24 4.59
C GLY A 103 13.53 -15.00 5.29
N GLU A 104 14.61 -14.43 4.77
CA GLU A 104 15.12 -13.12 5.17
C GLU A 104 14.46 -12.00 4.36
N LEU A 105 14.51 -10.74 4.80
CA LEU A 105 13.88 -9.64 4.07
C LEU A 105 14.84 -9.12 3.00
N LEU A 106 14.46 -9.21 1.71
CA LEU A 106 15.34 -8.89 0.57
C LEU A 106 15.92 -7.47 0.62
N PHE A 107 15.17 -6.53 1.18
CA PHE A 107 15.53 -5.11 1.14
C PHE A 107 16.55 -4.70 2.22
N LEU A 108 16.73 -5.50 3.28
CA LEU A 108 17.65 -5.17 4.39
C LEU A 108 19.13 -5.44 4.07
N GLN A 109 19.46 -6.06 2.93
CA GLN A 109 20.86 -6.37 2.58
C GLN A 109 21.66 -5.23 1.92
N LYS A 110 21.08 -4.04 1.69
CA LYS A 110 21.84 -2.89 1.15
C LYS A 110 21.88 -1.69 2.08
N LYS A 111 22.72 -1.77 3.13
CA LYS A 111 23.58 -0.65 3.53
C LYS A 111 24.68 -0.95 4.58
N GLU A 112 25.33 -2.11 4.56
CA GLU A 112 26.62 -2.25 5.27
C GLU A 112 27.79 -2.30 4.27
N GLY A 113 28.33 -1.10 4.00
CA GLY A 113 29.76 -0.85 3.86
C GLY A 113 30.55 -1.64 2.82
N TYR A 114 30.57 -1.14 1.58
CA TYR A 114 31.82 -1.17 0.82
C TYR A 114 32.82 -0.24 1.53
N THR A 115 33.68 -0.81 2.36
CA THR A 115 34.96 -0.18 2.71
C THR A 115 36.06 -1.14 2.31
N GLN A 116 36.69 -0.87 1.16
CA GLN A 116 37.93 -1.52 0.79
C GLN A 116 38.96 -1.23 1.89
N ARG A 117 39.58 -2.27 2.46
CA ARG A 117 40.84 -2.11 3.17
C ARG A 117 41.97 -2.04 2.14
N PRO A 118 42.80 -0.99 2.11
CA PRO A 118 44.11 -1.10 1.49
C PRO A 118 45.02 -1.98 2.37
N ALA A 119 45.99 -2.62 1.72
CA ALA A 119 47.02 -3.47 2.31
C ALA A 119 47.94 -2.71 3.29
#